data_AF-A0A413RZZ7-F1
#
_entry.id   AF-A0A413RZZ7-F1
#
_cell.length_a   1.000
_cell.length_b   1.000
_cell.length_c   1.000
_cell.angle_alpha   90.00
_cell.angle_beta   90.00
_cell.angle_gamma   90.00
#
_symmetry.space_group_name_H-M   'P 1'
#
loop_
_entity.id
_entity.type
_entity.pdbx_description
1 polymer ?
#
loop_
_entity_poly.entity_id
_entity_poly.type
_entity_poly.pdbx_seq_one_letter_code
_entity_poly.pdbx_strand_id
1 'polypeptide(L)' 'MEDKQKICDLLVPVLQETRDFQELESLKYNKDNETVVATFWYGAVKTANVHMDSGTSMIRDIIKQIR' A
#
# COMPACT_ATOMS: atom_id res chain seq x y z
N MET A 1 10.54 -12.23 10.29
CA MET A 1 10.13 -11.54 9.05
C MET A 1 9.04 -10.57 9.41
N GLU A 2 9.03 -9.39 8.79
CA GLU A 2 8.00 -8.37 9.00
C GLU A 2 6.64 -8.86 8.51
N ASP A 3 5.57 -8.44 9.18
CA ASP A 3 4.20 -8.68 8.74
C ASP A 3 3.78 -7.56 7.77
N LYS A 4 4.08 -7.77 6.48
CA LYS A 4 3.84 -6.79 5.42
C LYS A 4 2.36 -6.46 5.24
N GLN A 5 1.45 -7.42 5.47
CA GLN A 5 0.01 -7.13 5.41
C GLN A 5 -0.40 -6.26 6.59
N LYS A 6 0.03 -6.58 7.82
CA LYS A 6 -0.25 -5.73 8.98
C LYS A 6 0.29 -4.31 8.83
N ILE A 7 1.46 -4.13 8.20
CA ILE A 7 1.99 -2.80 7.85
C ILE A 7 1.03 -2.08 6.90
N CYS A 8 0.55 -2.76 5.85
CA CYS A 8 -0.42 -2.19 4.91
C CYS A 8 -1.72 -1.76 5.62
N ASP A 9 -2.25 -2.62 6.49
CA ASP A 9 -3.49 -2.36 7.24
C ASP A 9 -3.37 -1.11 8.14
N LEU A 10 -2.22 -0.95 8.81
CA LEU A 10 -1.93 0.21 9.65
C LEU A 10 -1.64 1.47 8.83
N LEU A 11 -1.12 1.33 7.61
CA LEU A 11 -0.79 2.45 6.74
C LEU A 11 -2.04 3.10 6.12
N VAL A 12 -3.10 2.33 5.83
CA VAL A 12 -4.36 2.86 5.27
C VAL A 12 -4.92 4.05 6.05
N PRO A 13 -5.22 3.94 7.37
CA PRO A 13 -5.76 5.07 8.11
C PRO A 13 -4.77 6.24 8.21
N VAL A 14 -3.46 5.97 8.21
CA VAL A 14 -2.43 7.03 8.21
C VAL A 14 -2.45 7.81 6.89
N LEU A 15 -2.58 7.14 5.75
CA LEU A 15 -2.63 7.78 4.45
C LEU A 15 -3.95 8.51 4.21
N GLN A 16 -5.06 8.03 4.75
CA GLN A 16 -6.37 8.70 4.67
C GLN A 16 -6.35 10.10 5.32
N GLU A 17 -5.51 10.31 6.34
CA GLU A 17 -5.28 11.64 6.96
C GLU A 17 -4.45 12.59 6.09
N THR A 18 -4.01 12.14 4.92
CA THR A 18 -3.29 12.96 3.94
C THR A 18 -4.22 13.32 2.78
N ARG A 19 -4.02 14.52 2.21
CA ARG A 19 -4.84 15.02 1.09
C ARG A 19 -4.81 14.12 -0.15
N ASP A 20 -3.71 13.44 -0.40
CA ASP A 20 -3.48 12.69 -1.64
C ASP A 20 -4.13 11.29 -1.62
N PHE A 21 -4.53 10.79 -0.45
CA PHE A 21 -5.01 9.41 -0.28
C PHE A 21 -6.26 9.32 0.60
N GLN A 22 -7.04 10.40 0.73
CA GLN A 22 -8.29 10.40 1.50
C GLN A 22 -9.25 9.31 1.02
N GLU A 23 -9.18 8.99 -0.27
CA GLU A 23 -10.03 8.01 -0.93
C GLU A 23 -9.51 6.57 -0.90
N LEU A 24 -8.32 6.33 -0.33
CA LEU A 24 -7.73 5.00 -0.24
C LEU A 24 -8.59 4.12 0.67
N GLU A 25 -9.07 2.98 0.17
CA GLU A 25 -9.93 2.06 0.91
C GLU A 25 -9.13 0.88 1.48
N SER A 26 -8.20 0.31 0.71
CA SER A 26 -7.39 -0.82 1.18
C SER A 26 -6.03 -0.92 0.50
N LEU A 27 -5.09 -1.55 1.20
CA LEU A 27 -3.80 -2.00 0.69
C LEU A 27 -3.66 -3.50 0.95
N LYS A 28 -3.55 -4.30 -0.11
CA LYS A 28 -3.42 -5.76 0.00
C LYS A 28 -2.06 -6.21 -0.51
N TYR A 29 -1.25 -6.77 0.38
CA TYR A 29 0.02 -7.36 0.05
C TYR A 29 -0.18 -8.76 -0.54
N ASN A 30 0.40 -8.99 -1.72
CA ASN A 30 0.48 -10.28 -2.35
C ASN A 30 1.90 -10.83 -2.24
N LYS A 31 2.04 -11.96 -1.52
CA LYS A 31 3.34 -12.60 -1.27
C LYS A 31 3.90 -13.32 -2.51
N ASP A 32 3.04 -13.79 -3.41
CA ASP A 32 3.47 -14.63 -4.55
C ASP A 32 4.23 -13.83 -5.60
N ASN A 33 3.87 -12.55 -5.77
CA ASN A 33 4.49 -11.65 -6.74
C ASN A 33 5.15 -10.41 -6.09
N GLU A 34 5.15 -10.34 -4.76
CA GLU A 34 5.65 -9.21 -3.97
C GLU A 34 5.13 -7.85 -4.48
N THR A 35 3.80 -7.72 -4.55
CA THR A 35 3.12 -6.48 -4.90
C THR A 35 2.15 -6.04 -3.82
N VAL A 36 1.80 -4.75 -3.83
CA VAL A 36 0.69 -4.21 -3.04
C VAL A 36 -0.36 -3.66 -3.98
N VAL A 37 -1.59 -4.13 -3.83
CA VAL A 37 -2.75 -3.63 -4.56
C VAL A 37 -3.47 -2.59 -3.70
N ALA A 38 -3.54 -1.36 -4.19
CA ALA A 38 -4.30 -0.27 -3.60
C ALA A 38 -5.66 -0.16 -4.29
N THR A 39 -6.73 -0.21 -3.51
CA THR A 39 -8.10 0.04 -3.98
C THR A 39 -8.60 1.35 -3.37
N PHE A 40 -9.23 2.18 -4.20
CA PHE A 40 -9.87 3.43 -3.78
C PHE A 40 -11.39 3.28 -3.83
N TRP A 41 -12.12 3.99 -2.95
CA TRP A 41 -13.58 3.80 -2.82
C TRP A 41 -14.36 4.09 -4.11
N TYR A 42 -13.81 4.90 -5.02
CA TYR A 42 -14.40 5.20 -6.32
C TYR A 42 -14.09 4.15 -7.41
N GLY A 43 -13.50 3.01 -7.02
CA GLY A 43 -13.26 1.84 -7.88
C GLY A 43 -11.91 1.82 -8.61
N ALA A 44 -11.05 2.83 -8.43
CA ALA A 44 -9.70 2.77 -8.99
C ALA A 44 -8.85 1.73 -8.26
N VAL A 45 -8.00 1.06 -9.03
CA VAL A 45 -7.04 0.08 -8.54
C VAL A 45 -5.65 0.44 -9.06
N LYS A 46 -4.67 0.53 -8.16
CA LYS A 46 -3.25 0.74 -8.49
C LYS A 46 -2.42 -0.37 -7.88
N THR A 47 -1.26 -0.67 -8.46
CA THR A 47 -0.36 -1.72 -7.98
C THR A 47 1.04 -1.15 -7.80
N ALA A 48 1.63 -1.39 -6.63
CA ALA A 48 3.02 -1.08 -6.32
C ALA A 48 3.86 -2.36 -6.35
N ASN A 49 5.00 -2.33 -7.05
CA ASN A 49 6.02 -3.37 -6.95
C ASN A 49 6.83 -3.14 -5.66
N VAL A 50 6.95 -4.17 -4.84
CA VAL A 50 7.67 -4.14 -3.55
C VAL A 50 8.61 -5.35 -3.42
N HIS A 51 9.14 -5.81 -4.55
CA HIS A 51 10.00 -6.98 -4.63
C HIS A 51 11.28 -6.76 -3.82
N MET A 52 11.63 -7.73 -2.96
CA MET A 52 12.77 -7.65 -2.04
C MET A 52 12.74 -6.48 -1.04
N ASP A 53 11.63 -5.75 -0.89
CA ASP A 53 11.56 -4.63 0.04
C ASP A 53 11.50 -5.08 1.50
N SER A 54 12.20 -4.32 2.36
CA SER A 54 11.87 -4.23 3.79
C SER A 54 10.56 -3.47 4.00
N GLY A 55 9.94 -3.58 5.18
CA GLY A 55 8.71 -2.86 5.51
C GLY A 55 8.80 -1.35 5.29
N THR A 56 9.93 -0.73 5.62
CA THR A 56 10.18 0.71 5.37
C THR A 56 10.30 1.04 3.88
N SER A 57 11.01 0.21 3.10
CA SER A 57 11.15 0.42 1.65
C SER A 57 9.79 0.26 0.95
N MET A 58 9.02 -0.75 1.37
CA MET A 58 7.66 -1.01 0.91
C MET A 58 6.74 0.20 1.14
N ILE A 59 6.75 0.82 2.32
CA ILE A 59 5.93 2.02 2.61
C ILE A 59 6.27 3.15 1.62
N ARG A 60 7.56 3.44 1.43
CA ARG A 60 8.01 4.49 0.50
C ARG A 60 7.55 4.20 -0.92
N ASP A 61 7.68 2.96 -1.35
CA ASP A 61 7.40 2.54 -2.71
C ASP A 61 5.90 2.51 -3.00
N ILE A 62 5.06 2.11 -2.03
CA ILE A 62 3.59 2.29 -2.09
C ILE A 62 3.26 3.76 -2.34
N ILE A 63 3.70 4.66 -1.45
CA ILE A 63 3.38 6.10 -1.54
C ILE A 63 3.79 6.69 -2.89
N LYS A 64 4.96 6.30 -3.41
CA LYS A 64 5.47 6.81 -4.69
C LYS A 64 4.70 6.27 -5.90
N GLN A 65 4.29 5.01 -5.87
CA GLN A 65 3.71 4.33 -7.04
C GLN A 65 2.19 4.46 -7.14
N ILE A 66 1.48 4.61 -6.01
CA ILE A 66 0.01 4.69 -6.00
C ILE A 66 -0.51 6.13 -5.98
N ARG A 67 0.36 7.14 -5.86
CA ARG A 67 -0.02 8.55 -6.00
C ARG A 67 -0.61 8.83 -7.39
#